data_AF-A0A8K0TYH9-F1
#
_entry.id   AF-A0A8K0TYH9-F1
#
_cell.length_a   1.000
_cell.length_b   1.000
_cell.length_c   1.000
_cell.angle_alpha   90.00
_cell.angle_beta   90.00
_cell.angle_gamma   90.00
#
_symmetry.space_group_name_H-M   'P 1'
#
loop_
_entity.id
_entity.type
_entity.pdbx_description
1 polymer ?
#
loop_
_entity_poly.entity_id
_entity_poly.type
_entity_poly.pdbx_seq_one_letter_code
_entity_poly.pdbx_strand_id
1 'polypeptide(L)'
;MDTTESIKPSLIPKIPKKWKWSGDLFISSSEHKAELLCHVTIKDLSESSDTCHMSILLSSSVNSLRISKLYPISELSTVFRACEKAQYFGKLESTEANDEVLVQGLKNHMSYHKQAAVISLLLDQTETAILVIFPATLSGLAQFLQVPDYHISDTSLLVVLLPLVLSFHKSSSHTGWRSMNTIQTISKSSLILKKLLLSQAMSFLQFPKSLLEFLDSGGSSKSYCICFSLVDLGHSSPGLETTLLQVILQSTKANLAKLEEDVRVIFIHVGAFASIQSMSGLVAKRANSPETQFFTYGSHPNVDKERWGLHEIFPLGGIVTFTATAITENPVGCNHLMLQISEHPFWECYVVPEVLGAIYLLENGEDQIASPLFFEPILDLIDSGSICMGNLGNEGPLWLSQLLKNSSLTRHQLLEECSRSLKALSTSSSTTIGQLVAMANEVLTRDLAKFQLQPVIMDNYRRFVVIRAISEAIHAEKDGFEWCPLTSFEFKDDFF
;
A
#
# COMPACT_ATOMS: atom_id res chain seq x y z
N MET A 1 -38.86 -56.15 61.96
CA MET A 1 -38.68 -56.95 60.74
C MET A 1 -39.83 -56.60 59.81
N ASP A 2 -39.55 -56.63 58.51
CA ASP A 2 -40.40 -56.23 57.37
C ASP A 2 -40.36 -54.74 56.98
N THR A 3 -39.30 -54.45 56.22
CA THR A 3 -39.12 -53.31 55.32
C THR A 3 -40.07 -53.42 54.13
N THR A 4 -41.02 -52.50 54.01
CA THR A 4 -41.77 -52.25 52.76
C THR A 4 -41.00 -51.26 51.90
N GLU A 5 -40.37 -51.76 50.83
CA GLU A 5 -39.77 -50.94 49.78
C GLU A 5 -40.85 -50.26 48.94
N SER A 6 -40.86 -48.93 49.00
CA SER A 6 -41.62 -48.06 48.10
C SER A 6 -40.85 -47.87 46.79
N ILE A 7 -41.36 -48.42 45.70
CA ILE A 7 -40.86 -48.24 44.33
C ILE A 7 -40.95 -46.76 43.93
N LYS A 8 -39.81 -46.09 43.73
CA LYS A 8 -39.73 -44.76 43.10
C LYS A 8 -39.86 -44.91 41.58
N PRO A 9 -40.66 -44.07 40.89
CA PRO A 9 -40.79 -44.12 39.44
C PRO A 9 -39.49 -43.69 38.77
N SER A 10 -39.09 -44.44 37.74
CA SER A 10 -37.92 -44.16 36.91
C SER A 10 -38.08 -42.81 36.21
N LEU A 11 -37.09 -41.93 36.42
CA LEU A 11 -36.95 -40.66 35.72
C LEU A 11 -36.79 -40.95 34.21
N ILE A 12 -37.79 -40.58 33.42
CA ILE A 12 -37.73 -40.56 31.97
C ILE A 12 -36.54 -39.66 31.57
N PRO A 13 -35.56 -40.15 30.78
CA PRO A 13 -34.43 -39.34 30.35
C PRO A 13 -34.95 -38.16 29.52
N LYS A 14 -34.70 -36.93 29.99
CA LYS A 14 -34.99 -35.71 29.24
C LYS A 14 -34.20 -35.77 27.93
N ILE A 15 -34.90 -35.97 26.82
CA ILE A 15 -34.34 -35.86 25.47
C ILE A 15 -33.75 -34.44 25.36
N PRO A 16 -32.44 -34.29 25.07
CA PRO A 16 -31.85 -32.97 24.91
C PRO A 16 -32.58 -32.26 23.76
N LYS A 17 -33.11 -31.07 24.05
CA LYS A 17 -33.76 -30.23 23.04
C LYS A 17 -32.73 -29.93 21.95
N LYS A 18 -32.91 -30.51 20.76
CA LYS A 18 -32.12 -30.19 19.58
C LYS A 18 -32.18 -28.68 19.36
N TRP A 19 -31.03 -28.02 19.41
CA TRP A 19 -30.94 -26.59 19.15
C TRP A 19 -31.41 -26.29 17.72
N LYS A 20 -32.11 -25.17 17.56
CA LYS A 20 -32.66 -24.69 16.30
C LYS A 20 -32.51 -23.17 16.28
N TRP A 21 -32.07 -22.62 15.14
CA TRP A 21 -32.08 -21.19 14.88
C TRP A 21 -33.02 -20.88 13.73
N SER A 22 -33.77 -19.78 13.84
CA SER A 22 -34.68 -19.29 12.81
C SER A 22 -34.47 -17.80 12.64
N GLY A 23 -34.54 -17.34 11.39
CA GLY A 23 -34.37 -15.93 11.06
C GLY A 23 -34.55 -15.67 9.56
N ASP A 24 -34.28 -14.45 9.16
CA ASP A 24 -34.53 -13.98 7.81
C ASP A 24 -33.31 -14.24 6.92
N LEU A 25 -33.52 -14.71 5.69
CA LEU A 25 -32.45 -14.84 4.69
C LEU A 25 -32.59 -13.73 3.65
N PHE A 26 -31.57 -12.88 3.54
CA PHE A 26 -31.47 -11.81 2.55
C PHE A 26 -30.47 -12.16 1.45
N ILE A 27 -30.73 -11.72 0.22
CA ILE A 27 -29.78 -11.75 -0.90
C ILE A 27 -29.50 -10.31 -1.35
N SER A 28 -28.23 -9.96 -1.52
CA SER A 28 -27.84 -8.66 -2.08
C SER A 28 -28.03 -8.65 -3.60
N SER A 29 -28.87 -7.74 -4.12
CA SER A 29 -29.04 -7.50 -5.56
C SER A 29 -28.12 -6.39 -6.08
N SER A 30 -27.62 -5.52 -5.19
CA SER A 30 -26.61 -4.47 -5.45
C SER A 30 -25.85 -4.15 -4.16
N GLU A 31 -24.76 -3.35 -4.24
CA GLU A 31 -23.91 -3.01 -3.08
C GLU A 31 -24.68 -2.40 -1.90
N HIS A 32 -25.81 -1.71 -2.16
CA HIS A 32 -26.59 -1.02 -1.13
C HIS A 32 -28.00 -1.58 -0.90
N LYS A 33 -28.44 -2.59 -1.67
CA LYS A 33 -29.79 -3.14 -1.55
C LYS A 33 -29.76 -4.64 -1.26
N ALA A 34 -30.36 -5.02 -0.13
CA ALA A 34 -30.64 -6.40 0.24
C ALA A 34 -32.14 -6.65 0.13
N GLU A 35 -32.52 -7.75 -0.49
CA GLU A 35 -33.91 -8.16 -0.63
C GLU A 35 -34.14 -9.41 0.23
N LEU A 36 -35.25 -9.40 0.98
CA LEU A 36 -35.65 -10.56 1.76
C LEU A 36 -36.00 -11.69 0.79
N LEU A 37 -35.30 -12.82 0.92
CA LEU A 37 -35.60 -14.01 0.14
C LEU A 37 -36.71 -14.81 0.82
N CYS A 38 -36.51 -15.24 2.05
CA CYS A 38 -37.44 -16.08 2.80
C CYS A 38 -37.07 -16.19 4.28
N HIS A 39 -37.97 -16.75 5.09
CA HIS A 39 -37.67 -17.13 6.47
C HIS A 39 -37.09 -18.53 6.51
N VAL A 40 -35.92 -18.67 7.13
CA VAL A 40 -35.16 -19.93 7.15
C VAL A 40 -34.96 -20.44 8.56
N THR A 41 -34.74 -21.75 8.66
CA THR A 41 -34.37 -22.42 9.88
C THR A 41 -33.13 -23.25 9.65
N ILE A 42 -32.16 -23.17 10.56
CA ILE A 42 -31.04 -24.11 10.65
C ILE A 42 -31.39 -25.19 11.68
N LYS A 43 -31.45 -26.46 11.22
CA LYS A 43 -31.76 -27.64 12.05
C LYS A 43 -30.65 -28.69 11.96
N ASP A 44 -30.80 -29.71 12.81
CA ASP A 44 -29.93 -30.88 12.90
C ASP A 44 -28.47 -30.47 12.97
N LEU A 45 -28.11 -29.70 14.00
CA LEU A 45 -26.71 -29.42 14.25
C LEU A 45 -26.00 -30.68 14.75
N SER A 46 -24.88 -31.02 14.12
CA SER A 46 -23.86 -31.88 14.71
C SER A 46 -22.62 -31.05 15.05
N GLU A 47 -22.09 -31.28 16.24
CA GLU A 47 -20.85 -30.66 16.73
C GLU A 47 -19.71 -31.66 16.52
N SER A 48 -18.58 -31.19 15.99
CA SER A 48 -17.34 -31.99 15.92
C SER A 48 -16.35 -31.65 17.04
N SER A 49 -16.56 -30.55 17.77
CA SER A 49 -15.72 -30.12 18.91
C SER A 49 -16.43 -29.17 19.90
N ASP A 50 -16.00 -29.22 21.17
CA ASP A 50 -16.56 -28.45 22.30
C ASP A 50 -16.16 -26.94 22.35
N THR A 51 -15.49 -26.42 21.33
CA THR A 51 -14.67 -25.20 21.48
C THR A 51 -15.31 -23.87 21.06
N CYS A 52 -16.41 -23.87 20.30
CA CYS A 52 -17.12 -22.63 19.94
C CYS A 52 -18.59 -22.87 19.63
N HIS A 53 -19.51 -22.59 20.55
CA HIS A 53 -20.92 -22.86 20.29
C HIS A 53 -21.50 -21.91 19.23
N MET A 54 -21.91 -22.47 18.09
CA MET A 54 -22.65 -21.79 17.03
C MET A 54 -23.87 -21.02 17.55
N SER A 55 -24.45 -21.49 18.67
CA SER A 55 -25.52 -20.80 19.38
C SER A 55 -25.12 -19.42 19.90
N ILE A 56 -23.88 -19.22 20.36
CA ILE A 56 -23.42 -17.91 20.84
C ILE A 56 -23.30 -16.95 19.66
N LEU A 57 -22.69 -17.37 18.56
CA LEU A 57 -22.49 -16.54 17.37
C LEU A 57 -23.80 -16.15 16.70
N LEU A 58 -24.77 -17.06 16.64
CA LEU A 58 -26.05 -16.78 15.99
C LEU A 58 -27.09 -16.14 16.93
N SER A 59 -27.03 -16.37 18.24
CA SER A 59 -28.01 -15.79 19.19
C SER A 59 -27.64 -14.40 19.67
N SER A 60 -26.36 -14.01 19.62
CA SER A 60 -25.91 -12.71 20.16
C SER A 60 -26.06 -11.54 19.19
N SER A 61 -26.06 -11.78 17.87
CA SER A 61 -25.91 -10.69 16.89
C SER A 61 -26.69 -10.81 15.59
N VAL A 62 -27.34 -11.95 15.29
CA VAL A 62 -27.86 -12.22 13.92
C VAL A 62 -29.29 -12.76 13.93
N ASN A 63 -30.28 -11.87 13.78
CA ASN A 63 -31.66 -12.25 13.46
C ASN A 63 -31.87 -12.56 11.96
N SER A 64 -30.85 -12.26 11.15
CA SER A 64 -30.93 -12.34 9.69
C SER A 64 -29.60 -12.73 9.06
N LEU A 65 -29.58 -13.75 8.21
CA LEU A 65 -28.45 -14.09 7.37
C LEU A 65 -28.49 -13.30 6.07
N ARG A 66 -27.35 -12.76 5.64
CA ARG A 66 -27.26 -12.03 4.37
C ARG A 66 -26.23 -12.68 3.46
N ILE A 67 -26.70 -13.20 2.33
CA ILE A 67 -25.85 -13.66 1.23
C ILE A 67 -25.48 -12.44 0.39
N SER A 68 -24.26 -11.95 0.57
CA SER A 68 -23.72 -10.85 -0.25
C SER A 68 -23.34 -11.32 -1.65
N LYS A 69 -22.78 -12.53 -1.76
CA LYS A 69 -22.27 -13.09 -3.01
C LYS A 69 -22.27 -14.63 -2.98
N LEU A 70 -22.46 -15.23 -4.15
CA LEU A 70 -22.24 -16.66 -4.40
C LEU A 70 -20.86 -16.85 -5.05
N TYR A 71 -20.04 -17.72 -4.47
CA TYR A 71 -18.67 -17.97 -4.89
C TYR A 71 -18.56 -19.30 -5.63
N PRO A 72 -17.89 -19.37 -6.79
CA PRO A 72 -17.52 -20.64 -7.41
C PRO A 72 -16.67 -21.49 -6.45
N ILE A 73 -16.94 -22.80 -6.37
CA ILE A 73 -16.21 -23.70 -5.45
C ILE A 73 -14.68 -23.65 -5.66
N SER A 74 -14.22 -23.42 -6.89
CA SER A 74 -12.81 -23.28 -7.22
C SER A 74 -12.10 -22.13 -6.49
N GLU A 75 -12.83 -21.08 -6.11
CA GLU A 75 -12.28 -19.89 -5.42
C GLU A 75 -12.22 -20.05 -3.91
N LEU A 76 -13.04 -20.94 -3.33
CA LEU A 76 -13.17 -21.10 -1.88
C LEU A 76 -11.94 -21.70 -1.20
N SER A 77 -11.03 -22.30 -1.97
CA SER A 77 -9.81 -22.91 -1.41
C SER A 77 -8.93 -21.92 -0.63
N THR A 78 -8.90 -20.64 -1.04
CA THR A 78 -8.18 -19.59 -0.30
C THR A 78 -8.87 -19.24 1.00
N VAL A 79 -10.21 -19.14 0.99
CA VAL A 79 -11.02 -18.86 2.18
C VAL A 79 -10.84 -19.97 3.23
N PHE A 80 -10.91 -21.23 2.80
CA PHE A 80 -10.75 -22.38 3.71
C PHE A 80 -9.36 -22.49 4.33
N ARG A 81 -8.32 -21.93 3.70
CA ARG A 81 -6.96 -21.89 4.29
C ARG A 81 -6.85 -20.90 5.46
N ALA A 82 -7.70 -19.87 5.48
CA ALA A 82 -7.76 -18.90 6.57
C ALA A 82 -8.63 -19.39 7.75
N CYS A 83 -9.24 -20.58 7.62
CA CYS A 83 -10.15 -21.15 8.59
C CYS A 83 -9.56 -22.38 9.29
N GLU A 84 -10.05 -22.63 10.50
CA GLU A 84 -9.87 -23.92 11.18
C GLU A 84 -10.73 -25.00 10.53
N LYS A 85 -10.63 -26.23 11.05
CA LYS A 85 -11.51 -27.33 10.61
C LYS A 85 -12.97 -27.00 10.89
N ALA A 86 -13.87 -27.55 10.06
CA ALA A 86 -15.31 -27.43 10.24
C ALA A 86 -15.73 -27.94 11.62
N GLN A 87 -16.40 -27.08 12.40
CA GLN A 87 -16.81 -27.38 13.77
C GLN A 87 -18.28 -27.78 13.87
N TYR A 88 -19.14 -27.20 13.03
CA TYR A 88 -20.59 -27.43 13.07
C TYR A 88 -21.13 -27.70 11.68
N PHE A 89 -22.06 -28.64 11.61
CA PHE A 89 -22.79 -29.00 10.40
C PHE A 89 -24.28 -28.90 10.67
N GLY A 90 -25.03 -28.32 9.74
CA GLY A 90 -26.48 -28.20 9.85
C GLY A 90 -27.16 -28.23 8.49
N LYS A 91 -28.49 -28.21 8.52
CA LYS A 91 -29.33 -28.10 7.33
C LYS A 91 -30.10 -26.80 7.36
N LEU A 92 -30.04 -26.05 6.26
CA LEU A 92 -30.87 -24.87 6.05
C LEU A 92 -32.14 -25.30 5.32
N GLU A 93 -33.27 -25.08 5.98
CA GLU A 93 -34.61 -25.38 5.48
C GLU A 93 -35.47 -24.12 5.55
N SER A 94 -36.54 -24.11 4.76
CA SER A 94 -37.58 -23.10 4.89
C SER A 94 -38.31 -23.23 6.24
N THR A 95 -38.65 -22.10 6.86
CA THR A 95 -39.53 -22.08 8.03
C THR A 95 -41.00 -22.23 7.63
N GLU A 96 -41.38 -21.68 6.48
CA GLU A 96 -42.75 -21.70 5.96
C GLU A 96 -42.87 -22.56 4.69
N ALA A 97 -43.99 -23.23 4.50
CA ALA A 97 -44.21 -24.07 3.31
C ALA A 97 -44.20 -23.26 2.00
N ASN A 98 -44.65 -22.00 2.03
CA ASN A 98 -44.67 -21.13 0.85
C ASN A 98 -43.26 -20.75 0.38
N ASP A 99 -42.31 -20.67 1.32
CA ASP A 99 -40.93 -20.26 1.10
C ASP A 99 -40.04 -21.42 0.60
N GLU A 100 -40.53 -22.67 0.66
CA GLU A 100 -39.78 -23.86 0.23
C GLU A 100 -39.36 -23.79 -1.25
N VAL A 101 -40.22 -23.22 -2.09
CA VAL A 101 -39.95 -23.03 -3.52
C VAL A 101 -38.74 -22.10 -3.74
N LEU A 102 -38.57 -21.07 -2.91
CA LEU A 102 -37.47 -20.12 -3.00
C LEU A 102 -36.14 -20.74 -2.58
N VAL A 103 -36.14 -21.49 -1.48
CA VAL A 103 -34.96 -22.24 -1.01
C VAL A 103 -34.56 -23.31 -2.04
N GLN A 104 -35.54 -23.99 -2.65
CA GLN A 104 -35.29 -24.94 -3.72
C GLN A 104 -34.73 -24.27 -4.98
N GLY A 105 -35.20 -23.08 -5.33
CA GLY A 105 -34.67 -22.26 -6.42
C GLY A 105 -33.21 -21.88 -6.20
N LEU A 106 -32.87 -21.40 -4.99
CA LEU A 106 -31.50 -21.08 -4.60
C LEU A 106 -30.59 -22.31 -4.70
N LYS A 107 -31.04 -23.46 -4.17
CA LYS A 107 -30.31 -24.72 -4.26
C LYS A 107 -30.02 -25.12 -5.71
N ASN A 108 -31.04 -25.13 -6.57
CA ASN A 108 -30.90 -25.51 -7.97
C ASN A 108 -29.90 -24.60 -8.70
N HIS A 109 -29.96 -23.29 -8.43
CA HIS A 109 -29.04 -22.32 -8.99
C HIS A 109 -27.58 -22.60 -8.56
N MET A 110 -27.35 -22.78 -7.26
CA MET A 110 -26.02 -23.07 -6.71
C MET A 110 -25.46 -24.41 -7.21
N SER A 111 -26.30 -25.44 -7.35
CA SER A 111 -25.90 -26.74 -7.90
C SER A 111 -25.50 -26.62 -9.37
N TYR A 112 -26.31 -25.92 -10.17
CA TYR A 112 -26.05 -25.73 -11.61
C TYR A 112 -24.74 -24.96 -11.85
N HIS A 113 -24.52 -23.88 -11.10
CA HIS A 113 -23.33 -23.03 -11.24
C HIS A 113 -22.12 -23.49 -10.40
N LYS A 114 -22.25 -24.56 -9.61
CA LYS A 114 -21.22 -25.04 -8.67
C LYS A 114 -20.71 -23.92 -7.75
N GLN A 115 -21.64 -23.32 -7.03
CA GLN A 115 -21.37 -22.20 -6.12
C GLN A 115 -21.74 -22.51 -4.67
N ALA A 116 -21.12 -21.77 -3.74
CA ALA A 116 -21.49 -21.73 -2.33
C ALA A 116 -21.66 -20.28 -1.86
N ALA A 117 -22.49 -20.04 -0.85
CA ALA A 117 -22.53 -18.76 -0.15
C ALA A 117 -21.56 -18.79 1.03
N VAL A 118 -20.87 -17.68 1.26
CA VAL A 118 -20.00 -17.47 2.43
C VAL A 118 -20.50 -16.25 3.17
N ILE A 119 -20.78 -16.39 4.46
CA ILE A 119 -21.30 -15.32 5.31
C ILE A 119 -20.37 -15.16 6.51
N SER A 120 -19.77 -13.97 6.68
CA SER A 120 -18.99 -13.65 7.88
C SER A 120 -19.90 -13.52 9.10
N LEU A 121 -19.50 -14.14 10.21
CA LEU A 121 -20.16 -14.00 11.51
C LEU A 121 -19.27 -13.17 12.43
N LEU A 122 -19.88 -12.16 13.06
CA LEU A 122 -19.20 -11.24 13.96
C LEU A 122 -19.62 -11.48 15.41
N LEU A 123 -18.63 -11.51 16.30
CA LEU A 123 -18.80 -11.45 17.74
C LEU A 123 -18.10 -10.17 18.23
N ASP A 124 -18.82 -9.29 18.94
CA ASP A 124 -18.31 -8.00 19.40
C ASP A 124 -17.62 -7.18 18.27
N GLN A 125 -18.27 -7.12 17.10
CA GLN A 125 -17.79 -6.44 15.88
C GLN A 125 -16.50 -7.03 15.26
N THR A 126 -16.01 -8.16 15.77
CA THR A 126 -14.84 -8.85 15.23
C THR A 126 -15.30 -10.08 14.44
N GLU A 127 -14.79 -10.27 13.22
CA GLU A 127 -15.07 -11.49 12.45
C GLU A 127 -14.40 -12.69 13.12
N THR A 128 -15.20 -13.62 13.63
CA THR A 128 -14.69 -14.79 14.37
C THR A 128 -14.86 -16.10 13.60
N ALA A 129 -15.83 -16.18 12.71
CA ALA A 129 -16.12 -17.38 11.94
C ALA A 129 -16.80 -17.02 10.61
N ILE A 130 -16.81 -17.98 9.70
CA ILE A 130 -17.60 -17.93 8.47
C ILE A 130 -18.61 -19.08 8.45
N LEU A 131 -19.79 -18.79 7.89
CA LEU A 131 -20.83 -19.74 7.60
C LEU A 131 -20.82 -20.04 6.10
N VAL A 132 -20.66 -21.30 5.73
CA VAL A 132 -20.67 -21.76 4.34
C VAL A 132 -21.98 -22.48 4.08
N ILE A 133 -22.76 -22.00 3.12
CA ILE A 133 -24.03 -22.61 2.71
C ILE A 133 -23.85 -23.18 1.31
N PHE A 134 -24.19 -24.44 1.09
CA PHE A 134 -24.05 -25.08 -0.22
C PHE A 134 -24.98 -26.30 -0.40
N PRO A 135 -25.38 -26.63 -1.64
CA PRO A 135 -26.14 -27.85 -1.92
C PRO A 135 -25.41 -29.14 -1.58
N ALA A 136 -26.11 -30.10 -0.96
CA ALA A 136 -25.58 -31.45 -0.71
C ALA A 136 -25.12 -32.18 -1.99
N THR A 137 -25.66 -31.83 -3.15
CA THR A 137 -25.24 -32.37 -4.46
C THR A 137 -23.78 -32.06 -4.80
N LEU A 138 -23.14 -31.11 -4.10
CA LEU A 138 -21.72 -30.77 -4.26
C LEU A 138 -20.85 -31.67 -3.38
N SER A 139 -20.86 -32.97 -3.67
CA SER A 139 -20.19 -34.02 -2.87
C SER A 139 -18.70 -33.77 -2.64
N GLY A 140 -17.99 -33.21 -3.62
CA GLY A 140 -16.57 -32.85 -3.47
C GLY A 140 -16.32 -31.79 -2.39
N LEU A 141 -17.22 -30.81 -2.26
CA LEU A 141 -17.13 -29.80 -1.20
C LEU A 141 -17.52 -30.38 0.17
N ALA A 142 -18.56 -31.20 0.21
CA ALA A 142 -18.97 -31.91 1.43
C ALA A 142 -17.83 -32.81 1.97
N GLN A 143 -17.18 -33.57 1.08
CA GLN A 143 -16.03 -34.41 1.43
C GLN A 143 -14.83 -33.58 1.91
N PHE A 144 -14.53 -32.47 1.23
CA PHE A 144 -13.44 -31.58 1.62
C PHE A 144 -13.65 -30.99 3.02
N LEU A 145 -14.88 -30.57 3.34
CA LEU A 145 -15.26 -30.04 4.65
C LEU A 145 -15.53 -31.13 5.69
N GLN A 146 -15.40 -32.41 5.33
CA GLN A 146 -15.65 -33.56 6.20
C GLN A 146 -17.06 -33.56 6.80
N VAL A 147 -18.05 -33.19 5.99
CA VAL A 147 -19.46 -33.22 6.41
C VAL A 147 -19.88 -34.67 6.68
N PRO A 148 -20.46 -34.99 7.85
CA PRO A 148 -20.88 -36.36 8.15
C PRO A 148 -21.96 -36.88 7.20
N ASP A 149 -21.87 -38.14 6.80
CA ASP A 149 -22.75 -38.76 5.80
C ASP A 149 -24.24 -38.68 6.13
N TYR A 150 -24.61 -38.72 7.42
CA TYR A 150 -26.00 -38.62 7.86
C TYR A 150 -26.63 -37.23 7.64
N HIS A 151 -25.82 -36.19 7.37
CA HIS A 151 -26.32 -34.90 6.93
C HIS A 151 -26.52 -34.81 5.43
N ILE A 152 -25.93 -35.71 4.64
CA ILE A 152 -25.97 -35.67 3.18
C ILE A 152 -27.29 -36.28 2.72
N SER A 153 -28.33 -35.44 2.68
CA SER A 153 -29.55 -35.71 1.92
C SER A 153 -29.53 -34.87 0.66
N ASP A 154 -29.74 -35.48 -0.52
CA ASP A 154 -29.73 -34.82 -1.83
C ASP A 154 -30.69 -33.61 -1.92
N THR A 155 -31.64 -33.51 -0.99
CA THR A 155 -32.68 -32.49 -0.96
C THR A 155 -32.31 -31.25 -0.14
N SER A 156 -31.24 -31.23 0.67
CA SER A 156 -30.98 -30.12 1.61
C SER A 156 -29.84 -29.18 1.21
N LEU A 157 -29.94 -27.90 1.60
CA LEU A 157 -28.79 -27.01 1.70
C LEU A 157 -28.04 -27.32 2.99
N LEU A 158 -26.75 -27.60 2.88
CA LEU A 158 -25.85 -27.82 4.00
C LEU A 158 -25.32 -26.49 4.50
N VAL A 159 -25.15 -26.39 5.81
CA VAL A 159 -24.55 -25.26 6.50
C VAL A 159 -23.35 -25.77 7.27
N VAL A 160 -22.19 -25.14 7.07
CA VAL A 160 -20.95 -25.49 7.76
C VAL A 160 -20.36 -24.26 8.41
N LEU A 161 -20.04 -24.35 9.70
CA LEU A 161 -19.36 -23.28 10.44
C LEU A 161 -17.85 -23.56 10.47
N LEU A 162 -17.08 -22.56 10.04
CA LEU A 162 -15.63 -22.58 10.02
C LEU A 162 -15.11 -21.40 10.86
N PRO A 163 -14.45 -21.65 12.01
CA PRO A 163 -13.79 -20.59 12.76
C PRO A 163 -12.63 -19.99 11.95
N LEU A 164 -12.39 -18.69 12.08
CA LEU A 164 -11.23 -18.04 11.47
C LEU A 164 -9.98 -18.28 12.32
N VAL A 165 -8.83 -18.53 11.68
CA VAL A 165 -7.53 -18.64 12.34
C VAL A 165 -7.01 -17.23 12.65
N LEU A 166 -7.68 -16.51 13.55
CA LEU A 166 -7.24 -15.19 13.99
C LEU A 166 -7.03 -15.18 15.50
N SER A 167 -5.96 -15.85 15.95
CA SER A 167 -5.38 -15.57 17.28
C SER A 167 -4.38 -14.42 17.17
N PHE A 168 -4.85 -13.17 17.19
CA PHE A 168 -3.96 -12.00 17.35
C PHE A 168 -3.43 -11.84 18.79
N HIS A 169 -3.92 -12.60 19.78
CA HIS A 169 -3.58 -12.36 21.19
C HIS A 169 -2.86 -13.48 21.94
N LYS A 170 -2.64 -14.67 21.36
CA LYS A 170 -1.84 -15.74 22.00
C LYS A 170 -1.04 -16.56 21.01
N SER A 171 -0.06 -15.93 20.36
CA SER A 171 1.09 -16.66 19.80
C SER A 171 2.20 -16.73 20.85
N SER A 172 1.92 -17.38 21.98
CA SER A 172 2.98 -17.94 22.81
C SER A 172 3.31 -19.32 22.25
N SER A 173 4.51 -19.44 21.67
CA SER A 173 5.32 -20.66 21.54
C SER A 173 4.56 -21.99 21.34
N HIS A 174 4.74 -22.60 20.16
CA HIS A 174 4.43 -24.01 19.84
C HIS A 174 3.09 -24.36 19.19
N THR A 175 2.69 -23.62 18.16
CA THR A 175 2.06 -24.30 17.01
C THR A 175 2.84 -23.97 15.76
N GLY A 176 3.41 -25.00 15.15
CA GLY A 176 4.24 -24.87 13.96
C GLY A 176 3.43 -24.28 12.82
N TRP A 177 3.59 -22.98 12.60
CA TRP A 177 3.32 -22.40 11.30
C TRP A 177 4.16 -23.20 10.30
N ARG A 178 3.47 -23.94 9.43
CA ARG A 178 4.14 -24.65 8.35
C ARG A 178 4.91 -23.62 7.55
N SER A 179 6.23 -23.66 7.67
CA SER A 179 7.14 -22.81 6.93
C SER A 179 6.77 -22.82 5.45
N MET A 180 6.55 -21.63 4.88
CA MET A 180 6.31 -21.42 3.45
C MET A 180 7.48 -21.88 2.56
N ASN A 181 8.59 -22.37 3.14
CA ASN A 181 9.66 -23.04 2.41
C ASN A 181 9.21 -24.29 1.64
N THR A 182 7.96 -24.76 1.84
CA THR A 182 7.39 -25.85 1.04
C THR A 182 6.89 -25.40 -0.34
N ILE A 183 6.75 -24.09 -0.62
CA ILE A 183 6.38 -23.62 -1.98
C ILE A 183 7.54 -23.80 -2.96
N GLN A 184 8.80 -23.72 -2.51
CA GLN A 184 9.96 -24.01 -3.36
C GLN A 184 10.11 -25.50 -3.70
N THR A 185 9.47 -26.41 -2.96
CA THR A 185 9.56 -27.86 -3.19
C THR A 185 8.43 -28.43 -4.07
N ILE A 186 7.44 -27.62 -4.50
CA ILE A 186 6.45 -28.01 -5.52
C ILE A 186 7.05 -27.78 -6.91
N SER A 187 8.19 -28.42 -7.17
CA SER A 187 9.00 -28.22 -8.39
C SER A 187 8.62 -29.19 -9.53
N LYS A 188 7.57 -30.02 -9.39
CA LYS A 188 7.24 -31.03 -10.42
C LYS A 188 5.77 -31.20 -10.82
N SER A 189 4.82 -30.41 -10.30
CA SER A 189 3.39 -30.59 -10.62
C SER A 189 2.76 -29.40 -11.36
N SER A 190 2.47 -29.66 -12.65
CA SER A 190 1.52 -29.00 -13.56
C SER A 190 1.73 -27.50 -13.88
N LEU A 191 1.85 -27.20 -15.18
CA LEU A 191 1.73 -25.86 -15.77
C LEU A 191 0.51 -25.05 -15.25
N ILE A 192 -0.53 -25.77 -14.82
CA ILE A 192 -1.78 -25.21 -14.27
C ILE A 192 -1.52 -24.46 -12.95
N LEU A 193 -0.73 -25.02 -12.03
CA LEU A 193 -0.42 -24.38 -10.75
C LEU A 193 0.44 -23.11 -10.94
N LYS A 194 1.40 -23.15 -11.87
CA LYS A 194 2.19 -21.96 -12.23
C LYS A 194 1.32 -20.85 -12.81
N LYS A 195 0.38 -21.20 -13.70
CA LYS A 195 -0.57 -20.25 -14.28
C LYS A 195 -1.52 -19.66 -13.23
N LEU A 196 -1.98 -20.47 -12.27
CA LEU A 196 -2.82 -20.00 -11.17
C LEU A 196 -2.04 -19.04 -10.26
N LEU A 197 -0.83 -19.41 -9.85
CA LEU A 197 0.02 -18.57 -8.99
C LEU A 197 0.37 -17.24 -9.68
N LEU A 198 0.70 -17.29 -10.98
CA LEU A 198 0.94 -16.09 -11.78
C LEU A 198 -0.29 -15.18 -11.82
N SER A 199 -1.48 -15.74 -12.08
CA SER A 199 -2.72 -14.97 -12.09
C SER A 199 -3.03 -14.35 -10.72
N GLN A 200 -2.77 -15.09 -9.64
CA GLN A 200 -2.93 -14.58 -8.27
C GLN A 200 -1.93 -13.47 -7.97
N ALA A 201 -0.66 -13.65 -8.31
CA ALA A 201 0.40 -12.65 -8.12
C ALA A 201 0.08 -11.35 -8.89
N MET A 202 -0.31 -11.48 -10.17
CA MET A 202 -0.74 -10.34 -10.98
C MET A 202 -1.93 -9.61 -10.38
N SER A 203 -2.95 -10.35 -9.91
CA SER A 203 -4.13 -9.75 -9.28
C SER A 203 -3.80 -9.08 -7.95
N PHE A 204 -2.91 -9.68 -7.15
CA PHE A 204 -2.53 -9.17 -5.83
C PHE A 204 -1.73 -7.88 -5.93
N LEU A 205 -0.72 -7.85 -6.81
CA LEU A 205 0.13 -6.67 -7.01
C LEU A 205 -0.47 -5.64 -7.97
N GLN A 206 -1.66 -5.92 -8.53
CA GLN A 206 -2.30 -5.11 -9.58
C GLN A 206 -1.38 -4.89 -10.79
N PHE A 207 -0.66 -5.94 -11.20
CA PHE A 207 0.38 -5.84 -12.23
C PHE A 207 -0.25 -5.57 -13.62
N PRO A 208 0.08 -4.44 -14.29
CA PRO A 208 -0.49 -4.09 -15.58
C PRO A 208 -0.12 -5.10 -16.68
N LYS A 209 -1.10 -5.48 -17.49
CA LYS A 209 -0.88 -6.37 -18.64
C LYS A 209 0.07 -5.77 -19.67
N SER A 210 -0.02 -4.46 -19.91
CA SER A 210 0.87 -3.72 -20.81
C SER A 210 2.34 -3.83 -20.39
N LEU A 211 2.64 -3.74 -19.10
CA LEU A 211 4.01 -3.92 -18.59
C LEU A 211 4.49 -5.36 -18.73
N LEU A 212 3.61 -6.35 -18.52
CA LEU A 212 3.94 -7.76 -18.73
C LEU A 212 4.28 -8.03 -20.21
N GLU A 213 3.46 -7.54 -21.12
CA GLU A 213 3.68 -7.63 -22.57
C GLU A 213 4.96 -6.91 -22.98
N PHE A 214 5.22 -5.73 -22.42
CA PHE A 214 6.48 -5.01 -22.61
C PHE A 214 7.67 -5.89 -22.17
N LEU A 215 7.65 -6.46 -20.98
CA LEU A 215 8.75 -7.31 -20.49
C LEU A 215 8.90 -8.62 -21.28
N ASP A 216 7.84 -9.12 -21.93
CA ASP A 216 7.88 -10.36 -22.74
C ASP A 216 8.16 -10.14 -24.24
N SER A 217 8.05 -8.89 -24.72
CA SER A 217 8.23 -8.54 -26.15
C SER A 217 9.62 -8.96 -26.68
N GLY A 218 9.64 -9.66 -27.82
CA GLY A 218 10.80 -10.45 -28.29
C GLY A 218 11.91 -9.70 -29.05
N GLY A 219 12.04 -8.38 -28.92
CA GLY A 219 13.04 -7.57 -29.66
C GLY A 219 14.43 -7.54 -29.03
N SER A 220 14.49 -7.52 -27.70
CA SER A 220 15.72 -7.59 -26.90
C SER A 220 15.36 -8.03 -25.49
N SER A 221 16.22 -8.80 -24.83
CA SER A 221 15.96 -9.15 -23.43
C SER A 221 16.10 -7.88 -22.58
N LYS A 222 15.01 -7.51 -21.92
CA LYS A 222 14.95 -6.32 -21.06
C LYS A 222 15.48 -6.68 -19.69
N SER A 223 16.34 -5.83 -19.14
CA SER A 223 16.84 -5.98 -17.77
C SER A 223 15.91 -5.29 -16.77
N TYR A 224 15.77 -5.87 -15.59
CA TYR A 224 15.03 -5.28 -14.48
C TYR A 224 15.83 -5.35 -13.17
N CYS A 225 15.56 -4.43 -12.26
CA CYS A 225 16.09 -4.43 -10.89
C CYS A 225 14.94 -4.38 -9.88
N ILE A 226 15.13 -4.98 -8.70
CA ILE A 226 14.17 -4.93 -7.59
C ILE A 226 14.88 -4.36 -6.36
N CYS A 227 14.36 -3.25 -5.85
CA CYS A 227 14.83 -2.57 -4.65
C CYS A 227 13.78 -2.72 -3.54
N PHE A 228 14.15 -3.27 -2.38
CA PHE A 228 13.26 -3.40 -1.22
C PHE A 228 14.04 -3.20 0.07
N SER A 229 13.35 -2.72 1.11
CA SER A 229 13.94 -2.52 2.43
C SER A 229 14.05 -3.86 3.17
N LEU A 230 15.20 -4.11 3.80
CA LEU A 230 15.42 -5.24 4.70
C LEU A 230 15.05 -4.91 6.17
N VAL A 231 14.68 -3.67 6.44
CA VAL A 231 14.62 -3.11 7.79
C VAL A 231 13.44 -3.66 8.59
N ASP A 232 12.34 -4.06 7.94
CA ASP A 232 11.10 -4.34 8.68
C ASP A 232 11.01 -5.75 9.29
N LEU A 233 11.91 -6.69 8.97
CA LEU A 233 11.79 -8.08 9.44
C LEU A 233 13.11 -8.76 9.87
N GLY A 234 14.26 -8.08 9.84
CA GLY A 234 15.54 -8.68 10.28
C GLY A 234 15.98 -9.93 9.50
N HIS A 235 15.30 -10.23 8.39
CA HIS A 235 15.56 -11.38 7.54
C HIS A 235 16.06 -10.88 6.18
N SER A 236 17.15 -11.47 5.70
CA SER A 236 17.73 -11.22 4.36
C SER A 236 16.85 -11.73 3.20
N SER A 237 15.68 -12.30 3.50
CA SER A 237 14.78 -12.89 2.52
C SER A 237 13.74 -11.88 2.02
N PRO A 238 13.38 -11.94 0.72
CA PRO A 238 12.30 -11.13 0.18
C PRO A 238 10.97 -11.41 0.90
N GLY A 239 10.19 -10.37 1.17
CA GLY A 239 8.82 -10.50 1.67
C GLY A 239 7.88 -11.17 0.66
N LEU A 240 6.63 -11.41 1.08
CA LEU A 240 5.60 -12.04 0.23
C LEU A 240 5.41 -11.28 -1.10
N GLU A 241 5.28 -9.96 -1.04
CA GLU A 241 5.03 -9.12 -2.22
C GLU A 241 6.19 -9.14 -3.21
N THR A 242 7.42 -9.05 -2.71
CA THR A 242 8.64 -9.21 -3.54
C THR A 242 8.72 -10.60 -4.15
N THR A 243 8.31 -11.64 -3.41
CA THR A 243 8.28 -13.02 -3.92
C THR A 243 7.23 -13.17 -5.04
N LEU A 244 6.04 -12.57 -4.89
CA LEU A 244 5.00 -12.55 -5.92
C LEU A 244 5.47 -11.78 -7.16
N LEU A 245 6.15 -10.64 -6.98
CA LEU A 245 6.73 -9.87 -8.09
C LEU A 245 7.77 -10.72 -8.84
N GLN A 246 8.65 -11.41 -8.12
CA GLN A 246 9.64 -12.32 -8.71
C GLN A 246 8.96 -13.45 -9.52
N VAL A 247 7.84 -14.01 -9.05
CA VAL A 247 7.07 -15.02 -9.81
C VAL A 247 6.55 -14.45 -11.13
N ILE A 248 6.06 -13.20 -11.13
CA ILE A 248 5.62 -12.52 -12.36
C ILE A 248 6.80 -12.33 -13.30
N LEU A 249 7.90 -11.75 -12.83
CA LEU A 249 9.06 -11.41 -13.66
C LEU A 249 9.76 -12.66 -14.22
N GLN A 250 9.85 -13.74 -13.44
CA GLN A 250 10.37 -15.04 -13.90
C GLN A 250 9.51 -15.71 -14.98
N SER A 251 8.27 -15.28 -15.18
CA SER A 251 7.41 -15.75 -16.27
C SER A 251 7.65 -15.01 -17.59
N THR A 252 8.48 -13.96 -17.58
CA THR A 252 8.83 -13.13 -18.74
C THR A 252 10.22 -13.50 -19.30
N LYS A 253 10.62 -12.89 -20.41
CA LYS A 253 11.98 -12.99 -20.98
C LYS A 253 12.95 -11.93 -20.43
N ALA A 254 12.53 -11.18 -19.40
CA ALA A 254 13.33 -10.15 -18.79
C ALA A 254 14.39 -10.76 -17.84
N ASN A 255 15.55 -10.12 -17.74
CA ASN A 255 16.67 -10.57 -16.92
C ASN A 255 16.82 -9.71 -15.67
N LEU A 256 17.10 -10.34 -14.52
CA LEU A 256 17.49 -9.62 -13.33
C LEU A 256 18.89 -9.01 -13.51
N ALA A 257 19.04 -7.74 -13.19
CA ALA A 257 20.27 -6.96 -13.27
C ALA A 257 20.49 -6.15 -11.99
N LYS A 258 21.73 -5.70 -11.76
CA LYS A 258 22.05 -4.78 -10.67
C LYS A 258 21.66 -3.35 -11.03
N LEU A 259 21.47 -2.50 -10.02
CA LEU A 259 21.04 -1.11 -10.23
C LEU A 259 22.06 -0.30 -11.06
N GLU A 260 23.35 -0.64 -10.93
CA GLU A 260 24.46 0.01 -11.64
C GLU A 260 24.62 -0.45 -13.10
N GLU A 261 23.97 -1.56 -13.49
CA GLU A 261 24.01 -2.09 -14.85
C GLU A 261 23.00 -1.37 -15.76
N ASP A 262 22.98 -1.66 -17.06
CA ASP A 262 21.92 -1.17 -17.94
C ASP A 262 20.59 -1.85 -17.56
N VAL A 263 19.62 -1.06 -17.06
CA VAL A 263 18.34 -1.54 -16.50
C VAL A 263 17.21 -0.79 -17.16
N ARG A 264 16.24 -1.53 -17.72
CA ARG A 264 15.06 -0.95 -18.36
C ARG A 264 13.93 -0.65 -17.40
N VAL A 265 13.77 -1.46 -16.35
CA VAL A 265 12.70 -1.29 -15.37
C VAL A 265 13.23 -1.48 -13.95
N ILE A 266 13.01 -0.51 -13.07
CA ILE A 266 13.39 -0.57 -11.66
C ILE A 266 12.11 -0.65 -10.81
N PHE A 267 11.97 -1.73 -10.05
CA PHE A 267 10.86 -1.92 -9.11
C PHE A 267 11.29 -1.54 -7.70
N ILE A 268 10.63 -0.58 -7.06
CA ILE A 268 10.92 -0.10 -5.72
C ILE A 268 9.76 -0.47 -4.80
N HIS A 269 10.01 -1.27 -3.77
CA HIS A 269 8.98 -1.57 -2.78
C HIS A 269 8.58 -0.29 -2.03
N VAL A 270 7.29 -0.05 -1.81
CA VAL A 270 6.80 1.17 -1.13
C VAL A 270 7.38 1.33 0.29
N GLY A 271 7.67 0.23 0.98
CA GLY A 271 8.38 0.25 2.28
C GLY A 271 9.85 0.70 2.22
N ALA A 272 10.44 0.82 1.02
CA ALA A 272 11.81 1.28 0.85
C ALA A 272 11.95 2.81 0.68
N PHE A 273 10.84 3.55 0.63
CA PHE A 273 10.84 4.99 0.39
C PHE A 273 11.65 5.80 1.40
N ALA A 274 11.59 5.45 2.69
CA ALA A 274 12.39 6.12 3.71
C ALA A 274 13.91 6.02 3.46
N SER A 275 14.33 5.01 2.70
CA SER A 275 15.73 4.75 2.34
C SER A 275 16.08 5.13 0.90
N ILE A 276 15.17 5.72 0.13
CA ILE A 276 15.37 5.96 -1.31
C ILE A 276 16.60 6.83 -1.59
N GLN A 277 16.84 7.82 -0.74
CA GLN A 277 18.00 8.72 -0.80
C GLN A 277 19.35 8.02 -0.56
N SER A 278 19.34 6.84 0.07
CA SER A 278 20.54 6.04 0.35
C SER A 278 20.85 5.00 -0.73
N MET A 279 20.00 4.89 -1.77
CA MET A 279 20.18 3.91 -2.84
C MET A 279 21.27 4.38 -3.81
N SER A 280 22.46 3.78 -3.70
CA SER A 280 23.59 4.03 -4.59
C SER A 280 23.21 3.83 -6.07
N GLY A 281 23.59 4.76 -6.95
CA GLY A 281 23.34 4.68 -8.39
C GLY A 281 21.94 5.08 -8.84
N LEU A 282 20.98 5.27 -7.92
CA LEU A 282 19.62 5.72 -8.28
C LEU A 282 19.64 7.12 -8.90
N VAL A 283 20.45 8.02 -8.37
CA VAL A 283 20.62 9.39 -8.89
C VAL A 283 21.14 9.35 -10.33
N ALA A 284 22.24 8.62 -10.57
CA ALA A 284 22.78 8.42 -11.90
C ALA A 284 21.74 7.85 -12.88
N LYS A 285 20.92 6.87 -12.45
CA LYS A 285 19.86 6.30 -13.28
C LYS A 285 18.77 7.31 -13.63
N ARG A 286 18.34 8.12 -12.68
CA ARG A 286 17.35 9.18 -12.95
C ARG A 286 17.91 10.23 -13.90
N ALA A 287 19.20 10.58 -13.78
CA ALA A 287 19.82 11.64 -14.58
C ALA A 287 20.32 11.22 -15.98
N ASN A 288 20.73 9.95 -16.17
CA ASN A 288 21.47 9.52 -17.36
C ASN A 288 20.80 8.44 -18.21
N SER A 289 19.67 7.88 -17.75
CA SER A 289 18.99 6.77 -18.44
C SER A 289 17.52 7.08 -18.69
N PRO A 290 17.16 8.12 -19.47
CA PRO A 290 15.76 8.57 -19.67
C PRO A 290 14.80 7.44 -20.08
N GLU A 291 15.33 6.38 -20.68
CA GLU A 291 14.60 5.20 -21.12
C GLU A 291 14.26 4.19 -20.00
N THR A 292 14.90 4.29 -18.83
CA THR A 292 14.57 3.47 -17.64
C THR A 292 13.24 3.93 -17.03
N GLN A 293 12.33 2.98 -16.80
CA GLN A 293 11.07 3.22 -16.09
C GLN A 293 11.19 2.80 -14.63
N PHE A 294 10.56 3.56 -13.73
CA PHE A 294 10.54 3.26 -12.30
C PHE A 294 9.11 2.91 -11.90
N PHE A 295 8.95 1.80 -11.17
CA PHE A 295 7.66 1.38 -10.65
C PHE A 295 7.75 1.17 -9.15
N THR A 296 6.75 1.61 -8.42
CA THR A 296 6.55 1.21 -7.03
C THR A 296 5.80 -0.12 -7.00
N TYR A 297 5.96 -0.91 -5.93
CA TYR A 297 5.15 -2.10 -5.72
C TYR A 297 4.93 -2.41 -4.23
N GLY A 298 3.89 -3.20 -3.95
CA GLY A 298 3.58 -3.73 -2.62
C GLY A 298 2.73 -2.79 -1.76
N SER A 299 2.69 -3.05 -0.47
CA SER A 299 1.93 -2.32 0.53
C SER A 299 2.80 -2.01 1.75
N HIS A 300 2.52 -0.90 2.43
CA HIS A 300 3.23 -0.53 3.65
C HIS A 300 2.33 0.32 4.56
N PRO A 301 2.33 0.11 5.89
CA PRO A 301 1.44 0.84 6.81
C PRO A 301 1.59 2.36 6.80
N ASN A 302 2.79 2.86 6.50
CA ASN A 302 3.10 4.30 6.44
C ASN A 302 2.83 4.93 5.06
N VAL A 303 2.24 4.18 4.13
CA VAL A 303 1.95 4.62 2.78
C VAL A 303 0.44 4.52 2.56
N ASP A 304 -0.15 5.56 1.97
CA ASP A 304 -1.58 5.57 1.67
C ASP A 304 -1.98 4.35 0.82
N LYS A 305 -3.16 3.78 1.09
CA LYS A 305 -3.69 2.61 0.38
C LYS A 305 -3.85 2.87 -1.11
N GLU A 306 -4.12 4.11 -1.51
CA GLU A 306 -4.18 4.51 -2.93
C GLU A 306 -2.84 4.32 -3.65
N ARG A 307 -1.73 4.32 -2.91
CA ARG A 307 -0.37 4.09 -3.42
C ARG A 307 0.10 2.64 -3.30
N TRP A 308 -0.74 1.74 -2.80
CA TRP A 308 -0.43 0.31 -2.76
C TRP A 308 -0.57 -0.32 -4.16
N GLY A 309 0.17 -1.40 -4.39
CA GLY A 309 0.21 -2.06 -5.69
C GLY A 309 1.24 -1.44 -6.63
N LEU A 310 1.10 -1.71 -7.93
CA LEU A 310 2.07 -1.29 -8.94
C LEU A 310 1.73 0.08 -9.55
N HIS A 311 2.61 1.07 -9.38
CA HIS A 311 2.44 2.41 -9.95
C HIS A 311 3.73 2.89 -10.60
N GLU A 312 3.64 3.55 -11.76
CA GLU A 312 4.82 4.21 -12.36
C GLU A 312 5.15 5.49 -11.57
N ILE A 313 6.44 5.74 -11.38
CA ILE A 313 6.97 6.95 -10.74
C ILE A 313 8.19 7.45 -11.53
N PHE A 314 8.59 8.69 -11.26
CA PHE A 314 9.74 9.36 -11.85
C PHE A 314 9.78 9.28 -13.39
N PRO A 315 8.68 9.66 -14.09
CA PRO A 315 8.59 9.45 -15.53
C PRO A 315 9.61 10.29 -16.31
N LEU A 316 9.64 11.60 -16.10
CA LEU A 316 10.45 12.56 -16.85
C LEU A 316 10.60 13.89 -16.10
N GLY A 317 11.38 14.82 -16.68
CA GLY A 317 11.55 16.16 -16.12
C GLY A 317 12.27 16.20 -14.78
N GLY A 318 12.06 17.26 -14.01
CA GLY A 318 12.68 17.38 -12.69
C GLY A 318 12.35 18.64 -11.92
N ILE A 319 12.84 18.67 -10.68
CA ILE A 319 12.77 19.81 -9.79
C ILE A 319 14.17 20.33 -9.56
N VAL A 320 14.35 21.64 -9.77
CA VAL A 320 15.62 22.34 -9.56
C VAL A 320 15.50 23.27 -8.36
N THR A 321 16.55 23.28 -7.54
CA THR A 321 16.76 24.29 -6.50
C THR A 321 18.22 24.73 -6.48
N PHE A 322 18.55 25.74 -5.66
CA PHE A 322 19.83 26.44 -5.71
C PHE A 322 20.40 26.60 -4.31
N THR A 323 21.72 26.48 -4.17
CA THR A 323 22.41 26.89 -2.94
C THR A 323 22.54 28.42 -2.88
N ALA A 324 22.65 28.96 -1.66
CA ALA A 324 22.87 30.39 -1.48
C ALA A 324 24.16 30.86 -2.15
N THR A 325 25.21 30.03 -2.06
CA THR A 325 26.51 30.29 -2.67
C THR A 325 26.41 30.33 -4.20
N ALA A 326 25.64 29.43 -4.83
CA ALA A 326 25.46 29.42 -6.28
C ALA A 326 24.84 30.72 -6.81
N ILE A 327 23.77 31.19 -6.16
CA ILE A 327 23.10 32.45 -6.52
C ILE A 327 24.03 33.64 -6.27
N THR A 328 24.80 33.63 -5.18
CA THR A 328 25.72 34.73 -4.85
C THR A 328 26.89 34.83 -5.82
N GLU A 329 27.47 33.69 -6.24
CA GLU A 329 28.61 33.68 -7.16
C GLU A 329 28.21 33.97 -8.62
N ASN A 330 27.02 33.54 -9.05
CA ASN A 330 26.54 33.73 -10.41
C ASN A 330 25.04 34.02 -10.48
N PRO A 331 24.60 35.21 -10.03
CA PRO A 331 23.18 35.55 -9.96
C PRO A 331 22.52 35.63 -11.34
N VAL A 332 23.25 36.14 -12.34
CA VAL A 332 22.75 36.28 -13.72
C VAL A 332 22.52 34.91 -14.34
N GLY A 333 23.46 33.98 -14.18
CA GLY A 333 23.33 32.63 -14.70
C GLY A 333 22.20 31.84 -14.01
N CYS A 334 22.08 31.96 -12.68
CA CYS A 334 20.98 31.33 -11.95
C CYS A 334 19.63 31.88 -12.38
N ASN A 335 19.51 33.21 -12.51
CA ASN A 335 18.28 33.86 -13.00
C ASN A 335 17.91 33.41 -14.43
N HIS A 336 18.90 33.27 -15.32
CA HIS A 336 18.65 32.77 -16.67
C HIS A 336 18.14 31.34 -16.67
N LEU A 337 18.74 30.45 -15.86
CA LEU A 337 18.25 29.08 -15.73
C LEU A 337 16.84 29.04 -15.13
N MET A 338 16.53 29.86 -14.13
CA MET A 338 15.18 29.97 -13.57
C MET A 338 14.15 30.39 -14.62
N LEU A 339 14.49 31.34 -15.48
CA LEU A 339 13.65 31.74 -16.62
C LEU A 339 13.42 30.57 -17.59
N GLN A 340 14.48 29.86 -17.99
CA GLN A 340 14.36 28.68 -18.85
C GLN A 340 13.46 27.62 -18.22
N ILE A 341 13.63 27.34 -16.93
CA ILE A 341 12.77 26.37 -16.23
C ILE A 341 11.31 26.83 -16.21
N SER A 342 11.04 28.11 -16.00
CA SER A 342 9.66 28.64 -15.98
C SER A 342 8.94 28.53 -17.34
N GLU A 343 9.67 28.39 -18.44
CA GLU A 343 9.13 28.15 -19.78
C GLU A 343 8.99 26.65 -20.10
N HIS A 344 9.56 25.77 -19.27
CA HIS A 344 9.67 24.36 -19.56
C HIS A 344 8.50 23.55 -18.96
N PRO A 345 7.77 22.72 -19.76
CA PRO A 345 6.54 22.06 -19.31
C PRO A 345 6.72 20.94 -18.26
N PHE A 346 7.93 20.39 -18.16
CA PHE A 346 8.26 19.26 -17.28
C PHE A 346 9.27 19.56 -16.18
N TRP A 347 9.67 20.82 -16.03
CA TRP A 347 10.64 21.20 -15.02
C TRP A 347 10.06 22.29 -14.13
N GLU A 348 10.31 22.17 -12.84
CA GLU A 348 9.88 23.15 -11.86
C GLU A 348 11.07 23.67 -11.07
N CYS A 349 11.00 24.93 -10.69
CA CYS A 349 12.02 25.59 -9.90
C CYS A 349 11.42 26.08 -8.58
N TYR A 350 12.13 25.80 -7.48
CA TYR A 350 11.79 26.40 -6.20
C TYR A 350 13.02 26.86 -5.41
N VAL A 351 12.81 27.86 -4.57
CA VAL A 351 13.81 28.38 -3.64
C VAL A 351 13.29 28.27 -2.21
N VAL A 352 14.11 27.68 -1.35
CA VAL A 352 13.82 27.56 0.08
C VAL A 352 14.01 28.92 0.76
N PRO A 353 13.08 29.37 1.64
CA PRO A 353 13.19 30.66 2.33
C PRO A 353 14.53 30.86 3.05
N GLU A 354 15.05 29.83 3.70
CA GLU A 354 16.34 29.86 4.38
C GLU A 354 17.52 30.13 3.43
N VAL A 355 17.43 29.71 2.16
CA VAL A 355 18.43 30.05 1.15
C VAL A 355 18.41 31.54 0.83
N LEU A 356 17.23 32.14 0.66
CA LEU A 356 17.10 33.60 0.49
C LEU A 356 17.63 34.36 1.71
N GLY A 357 17.34 33.86 2.91
CA GLY A 357 17.89 34.40 4.15
C GLY A 357 19.41 34.36 4.18
N ALA A 358 20.02 33.27 3.72
CA ALA A 358 21.48 33.14 3.63
C ALA A 358 22.09 34.08 2.57
N ILE A 359 21.47 34.21 1.39
CA ILE A 359 21.90 35.17 0.34
C ILE A 359 21.88 36.60 0.90
N TYR A 360 20.79 36.98 1.57
CA TYR A 360 20.64 38.29 2.18
C TYR A 360 21.74 38.60 3.22
N LEU A 361 22.13 37.61 4.01
CA LEU A 361 23.21 37.75 5.00
C LEU A 361 24.60 37.79 4.36
N LEU A 362 24.82 37.06 3.26
CA LEU A 362 26.07 37.11 2.50
C LEU A 362 26.29 38.48 1.86
N GLU A 363 25.22 39.12 1.38
CA GLU A 363 25.28 40.44 0.75
C GLU A 363 25.48 41.58 1.75
N ASN A 364 24.69 41.60 2.83
CA ASN A 364 24.67 42.72 3.77
C ASN A 364 25.65 42.57 4.94
N GLY A 365 26.30 41.41 5.10
CA GLY A 365 27.12 41.13 6.28
C GLY A 365 26.34 41.35 7.58
N GLU A 366 27.00 41.88 8.62
CA GLU A 366 26.32 42.35 9.84
C GLU A 366 25.85 43.82 9.74
N ASP A 367 26.35 44.61 8.77
CA ASP A 367 26.13 46.05 8.67
C ASP A 367 25.18 46.40 7.51
N GLN A 368 23.96 46.82 7.87
CA GLN A 368 22.81 47.10 6.99
C GLN A 368 22.96 48.37 6.14
N ILE A 369 23.93 48.44 5.21
CA ILE A 369 23.97 49.54 4.25
C ILE A 369 23.23 49.12 2.98
N ALA A 370 22.11 49.80 2.72
CA ALA A 370 21.18 49.60 1.60
C ALA A 370 21.85 49.75 0.22
N SER A 371 22.53 48.70 -0.23
CA SER A 371 22.95 48.53 -1.62
C SER A 371 21.83 47.85 -2.42
N PRO A 372 21.70 48.12 -3.72
CA PRO A 372 20.75 47.41 -4.57
C PRO A 372 21.09 45.92 -4.59
N LEU A 373 20.08 45.07 -4.36
CA LEU A 373 20.26 43.63 -4.23
C LEU A 373 20.68 43.05 -5.59
N PHE A 374 21.84 42.40 -5.66
CA PHE A 374 22.30 41.82 -6.94
C PHE A 374 21.38 40.71 -7.48
N PHE A 375 20.52 40.16 -6.62
CA PHE A 375 19.57 39.08 -6.93
C PHE A 375 18.12 39.57 -7.05
N GLU A 376 17.89 40.88 -7.18
CA GLU A 376 16.55 41.44 -7.37
C GLU A 376 15.77 40.83 -8.55
N PRO A 377 16.40 40.50 -9.71
CA PRO A 377 15.70 39.78 -10.78
C PRO A 377 15.13 38.43 -10.34
N ILE A 378 15.77 37.72 -9.41
CA ILE A 378 15.26 36.46 -8.87
C ILE A 378 14.05 36.71 -7.97
N LEU A 379 14.03 37.82 -7.21
CA LEU A 379 12.86 38.22 -6.45
C LEU A 379 11.69 38.60 -7.37
N ASP A 380 11.95 39.24 -8.51
CA ASP A 380 10.92 39.50 -9.52
C ASP A 380 10.27 38.20 -10.01
N LEU A 381 11.05 37.12 -10.20
CA LEU A 381 10.52 35.81 -10.60
C LEU A 381 9.66 35.14 -9.51
N ILE A 382 10.00 35.35 -8.24
CA ILE A 382 9.19 34.87 -7.11
C ILE A 382 7.88 35.67 -7.05
N ASP A 383 7.96 36.99 -7.14
CA ASP A 383 6.81 37.89 -7.07
C ASP A 383 5.83 37.67 -8.25
N SER A 384 6.35 37.38 -9.44
CA SER A 384 5.53 37.05 -10.61
C SER A 384 4.90 35.66 -10.54
N GLY A 385 5.33 34.81 -9.59
CA GLY A 385 4.94 33.41 -9.50
C GLY A 385 5.57 32.52 -10.57
N SER A 386 6.61 32.99 -11.27
CA SER A 386 7.36 32.20 -12.25
C SER A 386 8.21 31.11 -11.61
N ILE A 387 8.64 31.32 -10.36
CA ILE A 387 9.25 30.29 -9.52
C ILE A 387 8.57 30.24 -8.15
N CYS A 388 8.55 29.06 -7.55
CA CYS A 388 7.95 28.88 -6.23
C CYS A 388 8.94 29.22 -5.12
N MET A 389 8.48 29.90 -4.07
CA MET A 389 9.21 29.97 -2.81
C MET A 389 8.45 29.14 -1.78
N GLY A 390 9.10 28.11 -1.23
CA GLY A 390 8.42 27.16 -0.37
C GLY A 390 9.36 26.26 0.42
N ASN A 391 8.81 25.70 1.50
CA ASN A 391 9.42 24.67 2.32
C ASN A 391 8.27 23.78 2.81
N LEU A 392 8.36 22.47 2.62
CA LEU A 392 7.45 21.45 3.18
C LEU A 392 7.77 21.26 4.68
N GLY A 393 7.84 22.37 5.42
CA GLY A 393 8.17 22.43 6.85
C GLY A 393 7.34 21.45 7.69
N ASN A 394 7.80 21.23 8.94
CA ASN A 394 7.31 20.17 9.84
C ASN A 394 5.78 19.97 9.82
N GLU A 395 5.39 18.70 9.84
CA GLU A 395 4.05 18.14 9.60
C GLU A 395 2.89 19.03 10.08
N GLY A 396 2.01 19.40 9.14
CA GLY A 396 0.74 20.09 9.42
C GLY A 396 0.39 21.18 8.41
N PRO A 397 -0.81 21.78 8.50
CA PRO A 397 -1.28 22.84 7.61
C PRO A 397 -0.56 24.19 7.77
N LEU A 398 0.43 24.26 8.68
CA LEU A 398 1.17 25.48 9.00
C LEU A 398 1.96 26.03 7.80
N TRP A 399 2.41 25.16 6.89
CA TRP A 399 3.15 25.60 5.69
C TRP A 399 2.30 26.55 4.82
N LEU A 400 0.99 26.30 4.68
CA LEU A 400 0.10 27.15 3.89
C LEU A 400 -0.06 28.52 4.55
N SER A 401 -0.19 28.55 5.88
CA SER A 401 -0.26 29.82 6.61
C SER A 401 1.04 30.62 6.51
N GLN A 402 2.19 29.95 6.52
CA GLN A 402 3.50 30.57 6.32
C GLN A 402 3.62 31.14 4.89
N LEU A 403 3.19 30.38 3.88
CA LEU A 403 3.20 30.80 2.48
C LEU A 403 2.32 32.04 2.26
N LEU A 404 1.09 32.04 2.81
CA LEU A 404 0.16 33.17 2.73
C LEU A 404 0.66 34.40 3.50
N LYS A 405 1.34 34.19 4.63
CA LYS A 405 1.99 35.28 5.37
C LYS A 405 3.10 35.89 4.53
N ASN A 406 3.96 35.06 3.95
CA ASN A 406 5.12 35.51 3.17
C ASN A 406 4.70 36.27 1.91
N SER A 407 3.62 35.87 1.24
CA SER A 407 3.12 36.58 0.05
C SER A 407 2.54 37.97 0.34
N SER A 408 2.28 38.30 1.61
CA SER A 408 1.80 39.63 2.03
C SER A 408 2.92 40.60 2.40
N LEU A 409 4.16 40.14 2.50
CA LEU A 409 5.32 40.94 2.91
C LEU A 409 5.90 41.73 1.74
N THR A 410 6.48 42.89 2.01
CA THR A 410 7.36 43.55 1.03
C THR A 410 8.65 42.75 0.85
N ARG A 411 9.35 42.92 -0.28
CA ARG A 411 10.63 42.22 -0.54
C ARG A 411 11.62 42.31 0.63
N HIS A 412 11.80 43.51 1.18
CA HIS A 412 12.70 43.72 2.32
C HIS A 412 12.22 42.97 3.57
N GLN A 413 10.91 43.05 3.88
CA GLN A 413 10.33 42.34 5.02
C GLN A 413 10.43 40.82 4.86
N LEU A 414 10.26 40.32 3.64
CA LEU A 414 10.41 38.91 3.31
C LEU A 414 11.84 38.44 3.58
N LEU A 415 12.84 39.15 3.07
CA LEU A 415 14.26 38.82 3.28
C LEU A 415 14.67 38.89 4.76
N GLU A 416 14.16 39.87 5.49
CA GLU A 416 14.33 39.94 6.95
C GLU A 416 13.69 38.74 7.67
N GLU A 417 12.48 38.33 7.28
CA GLU A 417 11.82 37.15 7.86
C GLU A 417 12.55 35.85 7.53
N CYS A 418 13.02 35.69 6.30
CA CYS A 418 13.83 34.56 5.86
C CYS A 418 15.14 34.47 6.65
N SER A 419 15.88 35.58 6.78
CA SER A 419 17.14 35.62 7.52
C SER A 419 16.93 35.45 9.04
N ARG A 420 15.85 35.99 9.60
CA ARG A 420 15.44 35.78 11.00
C ARG A 420 15.12 34.30 11.26
N SER A 421 14.39 33.67 10.36
CA SER A 421 14.04 32.24 10.45
C SER A 421 15.28 31.36 10.40
N LEU A 422 16.22 31.65 9.50
CA LEU A 422 17.51 30.96 9.43
C LEU A 422 18.33 31.15 10.71
N LYS A 423 18.44 32.36 11.25
CA LYS A 423 19.15 32.63 12.52
C LYS A 423 18.50 31.90 13.69
N ALA A 424 17.17 31.77 13.71
CA ALA A 424 16.44 31.07 14.76
C ALA A 424 16.70 29.56 14.79
N LEU A 425 17.21 28.97 13.70
CA LEU A 425 17.67 27.58 13.68
C LEU A 425 18.95 27.38 14.51
N SER A 426 19.71 28.46 14.75
CA SER A 426 20.92 28.36 15.55
C SER A 426 20.61 28.38 17.04
N THR A 427 21.20 27.44 17.76
CA THR A 427 21.15 27.38 19.24
C THR A 427 22.20 28.27 19.90
N SER A 428 23.15 28.82 19.13
CA SER A 428 24.31 29.54 19.65
C SER A 428 24.30 31.00 19.21
N SER A 429 24.60 31.92 20.12
CA SER A 429 24.65 33.36 19.85
C SER A 429 25.86 33.81 19.02
N SER A 430 26.82 32.91 18.73
CA SER A 430 28.08 33.21 18.03
C SER A 430 28.22 32.50 16.68
N THR A 431 27.11 32.23 15.99
CA THR A 431 27.12 31.51 14.71
C THR A 431 27.63 32.38 13.58
N THR A 432 28.62 31.89 12.84
CA THR A 432 29.18 32.61 11.70
C THR A 432 28.26 32.54 10.48
N ILE A 433 28.41 33.48 9.54
CA ILE A 433 27.63 33.45 8.27
C ILE A 433 27.87 32.14 7.53
N GLY A 434 29.10 31.63 7.47
CA GLY A 434 29.41 30.35 6.84
C GLY A 434 28.68 29.16 7.48
N GLN A 435 28.49 29.17 8.81
CA GLN A 435 27.68 28.16 9.50
C GLN A 435 26.20 28.29 9.15
N LEU A 436 25.65 29.51 9.05
CA LEU A 436 24.27 29.73 8.63
C LEU A 436 24.02 29.27 7.19
N VAL A 437 24.97 29.49 6.27
CA VAL A 437 24.90 28.97 4.90
C VAL A 437 24.88 27.44 4.88
N ALA A 438 25.73 26.79 5.68
CA ALA A 438 25.70 25.33 5.81
C ALA A 438 24.36 24.82 6.34
N MET A 439 23.79 25.49 7.34
CA MET A 439 22.46 25.16 7.87
C MET A 439 21.35 25.37 6.83
N ALA A 440 21.41 26.41 6.00
CA ALA A 440 20.47 26.61 4.91
C ALA A 440 20.53 25.45 3.90
N ASN A 441 21.74 24.98 3.56
CA ASN A 441 21.93 23.80 2.71
C ASN A 441 21.37 22.52 3.36
N GLU A 442 21.50 22.34 4.68
CA GLU A 442 20.89 21.20 5.40
C GLU A 442 19.35 21.25 5.40
N VAL A 443 18.77 22.46 5.52
CA VAL A 443 17.31 22.65 5.39
C VAL A 443 16.87 22.30 3.97
N LEU A 444 17.58 22.79 2.95
CA LEU A 444 17.30 22.49 1.55
C LEU A 444 17.35 20.99 1.27
N THR A 445 18.40 20.27 1.69
CA THR A 445 18.50 18.82 1.50
C THR A 445 17.32 18.08 2.15
N ARG A 446 16.97 18.47 3.38
CA ARG A 446 15.87 17.85 4.13
C ARG A 446 14.52 18.12 3.47
N ASP A 447 14.32 19.31 2.95
CA ASP A 447 13.11 19.70 2.27
C ASP A 447 12.95 18.94 0.95
N LEU A 448 14.00 18.91 0.13
CA LEU A 448 14.04 18.14 -1.11
C LEU A 448 13.81 16.63 -0.87
N ALA A 449 14.30 16.10 0.27
CA ALA A 449 14.05 14.72 0.69
C ALA A 449 12.58 14.43 1.00
N LYS A 450 11.81 15.43 1.45
CA LYS A 450 10.36 15.30 1.61
C LYS A 450 9.64 15.46 0.28
N PHE A 451 10.08 16.40 -0.56
CA PHE A 451 9.51 16.61 -1.90
C PHE A 451 9.57 15.34 -2.74
N GLN A 452 10.71 14.65 -2.79
CA GLN A 452 10.86 13.42 -3.59
C GLN A 452 9.94 12.28 -3.14
N LEU A 453 9.36 12.35 -1.94
CA LEU A 453 8.44 11.35 -1.40
C LEU A 453 6.97 11.75 -1.55
N GLN A 454 6.68 12.98 -2.00
CA GLN A 454 5.30 13.39 -2.23
C GLN A 454 4.74 12.66 -3.46
N PRO A 455 3.57 12.00 -3.35
CA PRO A 455 2.92 11.30 -4.46
C PRO A 455 2.88 12.09 -5.76
N VAL A 456 2.37 13.33 -5.71
CA VAL A 456 2.26 14.21 -6.89
C VAL A 456 3.62 14.55 -7.50
N ILE A 457 4.68 14.60 -6.70
CA ILE A 457 6.03 14.91 -7.18
C ILE A 457 6.64 13.67 -7.84
N MET A 458 6.50 12.51 -7.20
CA MET A 458 6.94 11.22 -7.77
C MET A 458 6.24 10.92 -9.09
N ASP A 459 4.96 11.26 -9.23
CA ASP A 459 4.18 10.94 -10.42
C ASP A 459 4.53 11.82 -11.62
N ASN A 460 5.13 13.01 -11.39
CA ASN A 460 5.37 13.99 -12.44
C ASN A 460 6.85 14.25 -12.72
N TYR A 461 7.74 14.10 -11.73
CA TYR A 461 9.13 14.55 -11.83
C TYR A 461 10.13 13.43 -11.58
N ARG A 462 11.13 13.34 -12.44
CA ARG A 462 12.17 12.31 -12.37
C ARG A 462 13.42 12.76 -11.65
N ARG A 463 13.95 13.95 -11.99
CA ARG A 463 15.23 14.44 -11.48
C ARG A 463 15.01 15.41 -10.31
N PHE A 464 15.96 15.42 -9.38
CA PHE A 464 15.96 16.31 -8.22
C PHE A 464 17.35 16.91 -8.13
N VAL A 465 17.46 18.17 -8.54
CA VAL A 465 18.72 18.83 -8.88
C VAL A 465 18.96 19.99 -7.93
N VAL A 466 20.17 20.04 -7.37
CA VAL A 466 20.66 21.16 -6.57
C VAL A 466 21.80 21.83 -7.32
N ILE A 467 21.54 23.01 -7.84
CA ILE A 467 22.56 23.87 -8.46
C ILE A 467 23.42 24.44 -7.36
N ARG A 468 24.69 24.04 -7.37
CA ARG A 468 25.70 24.45 -6.38
C ARG A 468 26.75 25.36 -6.99
N ALA A 469 27.45 26.10 -6.12
CA ALA A 469 28.63 26.84 -6.52
C ALA A 469 29.79 25.91 -6.89
N ILE A 470 30.73 26.42 -7.69
CA ILE A 470 31.97 25.69 -8.03
C ILE A 470 32.87 25.61 -6.78
N SER A 471 32.81 26.62 -5.91
CA SER A 471 33.53 26.66 -4.64
C SER A 471 33.05 25.63 -3.62
N GLU A 472 31.82 25.12 -3.75
CA GLU A 472 31.24 24.12 -2.85
C GLU A 472 31.77 22.71 -3.20
N ALA A 473 32.60 22.15 -2.31
CA ALA A 473 33.15 20.80 -2.44
C ALA A 473 32.14 19.71 -2.04
N ILE A 474 31.04 19.61 -2.79
CA ILE A 474 29.94 18.65 -2.56
C ILE A 474 29.97 17.53 -3.62
N HIS A 475 29.82 16.28 -3.19
CA HIS A 475 29.75 15.12 -4.09
C HIS A 475 28.49 15.14 -4.96
N ALA A 476 28.60 14.72 -6.24
CA ALA A 476 27.54 14.84 -7.23
C ALA A 476 26.24 14.07 -6.88
N GLU A 477 26.34 13.01 -6.08
CA GLU A 477 25.19 12.18 -5.67
C GLU A 477 24.91 12.24 -4.16
N LYS A 478 25.28 13.34 -3.50
CA LYS A 478 25.09 13.49 -2.05
C LYS A 478 23.60 13.44 -1.70
N ASP A 479 23.25 12.70 -0.65
CA ASP A 479 21.89 12.60 -0.09
C ASP A 479 20.82 12.16 -1.10
N GLY A 480 21.22 11.45 -2.16
CA GLY A 480 20.28 10.96 -3.18
C GLY A 480 19.79 12.04 -4.16
N PHE A 481 20.51 13.16 -4.28
CA PHE A 481 20.20 14.24 -5.22
C PHE A 481 21.33 14.48 -6.22
N GLU A 482 21.00 15.10 -7.34
CA GLU A 482 21.96 15.52 -8.36
C GLU A 482 22.54 16.89 -7.98
N TRP A 483 23.77 16.92 -7.49
CA TRP A 483 24.50 18.15 -7.12
C TRP A 483 25.47 18.55 -8.22
N CYS A 484 25.12 19.57 -9.01
CA CYS A 484 25.92 19.98 -10.14
C CYS A 484 26.13 21.51 -10.17
N PRO A 485 27.30 21.99 -10.66
CA PRO A 485 27.46 23.40 -10.96
C PRO A 485 26.55 23.80 -12.12
N LEU A 486 26.18 25.09 -12.17
CA LEU A 486 25.34 25.65 -13.21
C LEU A 486 25.83 25.30 -14.63
N THR A 487 27.14 25.29 -14.86
CA THR A 487 27.76 25.04 -16.16
C THR A 487 27.68 23.59 -16.64
N SER A 488 27.35 22.63 -15.77
CA SER A 488 27.21 21.22 -16.14
C SER A 488 25.77 20.74 -16.13
N PHE A 489 24.81 21.61 -15.78
CA PHE A 489 23.40 21.26 -15.80
C PHE A 489 22.90 21.19 -17.25
N GLU A 490 22.18 20.11 -17.56
CA GLU A 490 21.54 19.89 -18.85
C GLU A 490 20.16 19.26 -18.61
N PHE A 491 19.16 19.70 -19.38
CA PHE A 491 17.78 19.18 -19.32
C PHE A 491 17.67 17.74 -19.87
N LYS A 492 18.38 17.46 -20.97
CA LYS A 492 18.44 16.15 -21.69
C LYS A 492 17.11 15.71 -22.32
N ASP A 493 16.30 16.65 -22.77
CA ASP A 493 14.98 16.44 -23.39
C ASP A 493 14.81 17.19 -24.73
N ASP A 494 15.91 17.71 -25.30
CA ASP A 494 15.97 18.44 -26.57
C ASP A 494 15.05 19.69 -26.65
N PHE A 495 14.56 20.20 -25.52
CA PHE A 495 13.67 21.36 -25.50
C PHE A 495 14.39 22.69 -25.78
N PHE A 496 15.62 22.86 -25.27
CA PHE A 496 16.44 24.08 -25.40
C PHE A 496 17.69 23.90 -26.26
#